data_AF-A0AA88RVZ5-F1
#
_entry.id   AF-A0AA88RVZ5-F1
#
_cell.length_a   1.000
_cell.length_b   1.000
_cell.length_c   1.000
_cell.angle_alpha   90.00
_cell.angle_beta   90.00
_cell.angle_gamma   90.00
#
_symmetry.space_group_name_H-M   'P 1'
#
loop_
_entity.id
_entity.type
_entity.pdbx_description
1 polymer ?
#
loop_
_entity_poly.entity_id
_entity_poly.type
_entity_poly.pdbx_seq_one_letter_code
_entity_poly.pdbx_strand_id
1 'polypeptide(L)'
;MDNEAQSLTVARQDMWNQTCPRYLYNTTLDFNLFSYAPNQQNITLPYGCIEFQGQTAIPYQFDCNVNGTASVSYFTSSTILLPSECNKSVSVPVNQTSGEALTSSSATVARMEAALAADQPSALTCKSTPSAHDSGFPSWLIVVLLAVAGIIVLSIVILCCYRRKWLPLIAVVFWKKETTDYENVEAFVRTYGSQFPKHYRYTDLKKMTNTFADKLGQGGYGSVFKGTLPDGHVVAVKLLSEAKGNGEEFINEVASMSRTSHVNVVKLLGFCFEGSKRALIYEFMPNSSLDKFICSGGSFSTSSCLDWETLYQIALGIARGLEYLHRGCNTRIVHFDIKPQNILLDEDFCPKISDFGLAKLCKRKESALSMMGARGTPGYIAPEIFCRNFGAVSHKSDVYSYGMMVLEMVGVRENTEVQATGTSEIYFPDWIFEQLEPGKDLRLNSAATEDEEETARKMILVSLWCIQTNPSERPTSREVVEMLEGSLQSLQIPPKPT
;
A
#
# COMPACT_ATOMS: atom_id res chain seq x y z
N MET A 1 3.18 17.61 -34.41
CA MET A 1 2.96 17.83 -32.97
C MET A 1 2.16 19.10 -32.86
N ASP A 2 0.95 18.98 -32.37
CA ASP A 2 0.23 20.10 -31.77
C ASP A 2 0.26 19.85 -30.26
N ASN A 3 0.48 20.87 -29.44
CA ASN A 3 1.27 20.71 -28.22
C ASN A 3 0.58 21.18 -26.92
N GLU A 4 -0.67 21.65 -27.01
CA GLU A 4 -1.38 22.29 -25.89
C GLU A 4 -2.57 21.49 -25.33
N ALA A 5 -2.83 20.27 -25.84
CA ALA A 5 -3.89 19.38 -25.34
C ALA A 5 -3.38 17.96 -25.05
N GLN A 6 -3.09 17.67 -23.78
CA GLN A 6 -2.86 16.30 -23.31
C GLN A 6 -4.19 15.66 -22.90
N SER A 7 -4.84 14.95 -23.83
CA SER A 7 -6.05 14.17 -23.53
C SER A 7 -5.71 12.85 -22.85
N LEU A 8 -6.55 12.45 -21.88
CA LEU A 8 -6.43 11.19 -21.14
C LEU A 8 -7.80 10.50 -21.07
N THR A 9 -7.89 9.28 -21.60
CA THR A 9 -9.12 8.47 -21.49
C THR A 9 -9.23 7.87 -20.09
N VAL A 10 -10.07 8.46 -19.23
CA VAL A 10 -10.35 7.94 -17.88
C VAL A 10 -11.59 7.04 -17.94
N ALA A 11 -11.35 5.73 -18.05
CA ALA A 11 -12.40 4.71 -18.06
C ALA A 11 -12.11 3.59 -17.04
N ARG A 12 -13.15 3.02 -16.43
CA ARG A 12 -13.02 1.84 -15.57
C ARG A 12 -12.64 0.61 -16.40
N GLN A 13 -11.48 0.02 -16.13
CA GLN A 13 -10.96 -1.11 -16.90
C GLN A 13 -11.91 -2.33 -16.93
N ASP A 14 -12.71 -2.53 -15.88
CA ASP A 14 -13.68 -3.63 -15.80
C ASP A 14 -14.98 -3.38 -16.57
N MET A 15 -15.25 -2.13 -16.98
CA MET A 15 -16.37 -1.74 -17.84
C MET A 15 -16.05 -1.81 -19.35
N TRP A 16 -14.79 -2.01 -19.69
CA TRP A 16 -14.26 -1.83 -21.06
C TRP A 16 -14.80 -2.84 -22.09
N ASN A 17 -15.13 -4.06 -21.65
CA ASN A 17 -15.62 -5.15 -22.52
C ASN A 17 -16.89 -5.84 -21.94
N GLN A 18 -17.48 -5.30 -20.86
CA GLN A 18 -18.60 -5.90 -20.15
C GLN A 18 -19.50 -4.81 -19.56
N THR A 19 -20.81 -4.90 -19.79
CA THR A 19 -21.80 -3.99 -19.18
C THR A 19 -21.99 -4.22 -17.68
N CYS A 20 -21.57 -5.38 -17.16
CA CYS A 20 -21.76 -5.81 -15.78
C CYS A 20 -20.43 -5.97 -15.03
N PRO A 21 -20.04 -5.00 -14.18
CA PRO A 21 -18.85 -5.12 -13.37
C PRO A 21 -19.08 -6.18 -12.29
N ARG A 22 -18.18 -7.17 -12.21
CA ARG A 22 -18.29 -8.30 -11.25
C ARG A 22 -18.38 -7.83 -9.79
N TYR A 23 -17.81 -6.66 -9.48
CA TYR A 23 -17.84 -6.02 -8.17
C TYR A 23 -18.09 -4.51 -8.28
N LEU A 24 -19.09 -4.00 -7.56
CA LEU A 24 -19.41 -2.56 -7.52
C LEU A 24 -18.71 -1.83 -6.35
N TYR A 25 -17.42 -1.56 -6.52
CA TYR A 25 -16.68 -0.63 -5.67
C TYR A 25 -17.24 0.80 -5.78
N ASN A 26 -17.25 1.53 -4.66
CA ASN A 26 -17.68 2.92 -4.63
C ASN A 26 -16.50 3.82 -5.00
N THR A 27 -16.43 4.26 -6.25
CA THR A 27 -15.37 5.15 -6.77
C THR A 27 -16.02 6.36 -7.43
N THR A 28 -16.29 7.39 -6.63
CA THR A 28 -16.79 8.67 -7.12
C THR A 28 -15.66 9.41 -7.85
N LEU A 29 -15.57 9.22 -9.16
CA LEU A 29 -14.85 10.14 -10.03
C LEU A 29 -15.64 11.45 -10.04
N ASP A 30 -15.04 12.55 -9.59
CA ASP A 30 -15.63 13.87 -9.81
C ASP A 30 -15.44 14.27 -11.27
N PHE A 31 -16.51 14.14 -12.05
CA PHE A 31 -16.53 14.45 -13.47
C PHE A 31 -16.30 15.93 -13.77
N ASN A 32 -16.43 16.83 -12.78
CA ASN A 32 -16.15 18.26 -12.92
C ASN A 32 -14.64 18.58 -13.03
N LEU A 33 -13.77 17.62 -12.68
CA LEU A 33 -12.30 17.77 -12.77
C LEU A 33 -11.76 17.65 -14.21
N PHE A 34 -12.60 17.37 -15.21
CA PHE A 34 -12.18 17.05 -16.57
C PHE A 34 -12.88 17.90 -17.64
N SER A 35 -12.10 18.35 -18.64
CA SER A 35 -12.62 18.99 -19.84
C SER A 35 -12.89 17.94 -20.92
N TYR A 36 -14.17 17.74 -21.27
CA TYR A 36 -14.58 16.75 -22.28
C TYR A 36 -14.40 17.28 -23.71
N ALA A 37 -14.19 16.36 -24.66
CA ALA A 37 -14.15 16.72 -26.07
C ALA A 37 -15.56 17.17 -26.54
N PRO A 38 -15.70 18.16 -27.45
CA PRO A 38 -17.01 18.70 -27.87
C PRO A 38 -18.00 17.68 -28.45
N ASN A 39 -17.53 16.48 -28.82
CA ASN A 39 -18.31 15.42 -29.45
C ASN A 39 -18.64 14.27 -28.48
N GLN A 40 -18.53 14.48 -27.16
CA GLN A 40 -18.84 13.48 -26.13
C GLN A 40 -20.11 13.84 -25.34
N GLN A 41 -20.88 12.81 -24.98
CA GLN A 41 -22.07 12.88 -24.14
C GLN A 41 -21.94 11.87 -22.99
N ASN A 42 -22.33 12.26 -21.78
CA ASN A 42 -22.33 11.35 -20.63
C ASN A 42 -23.60 10.49 -20.60
N ILE A 43 -23.42 9.16 -20.55
CA ILE A 43 -24.48 8.20 -20.21
C ILE A 43 -24.30 7.78 -18.76
N THR A 44 -25.40 7.59 -18.03
CA THR A 44 -25.37 7.04 -16.67
C THR A 44 -25.98 5.65 -16.63
N LEU A 45 -25.28 4.74 -15.97
CA LEU A 45 -25.62 3.33 -15.76
C LEU A 45 -25.98 3.13 -14.28
N PRO A 46 -27.26 3.24 -13.88
CA PRO A 46 -27.73 2.78 -12.58
C PRO A 46 -27.70 1.24 -12.48
N TYR A 47 -27.34 0.75 -11.30
CA TYR A 47 -27.26 -0.67 -10.93
C TYR A 47 -27.97 -0.94 -9.60
N GLY A 48 -28.53 -2.13 -9.45
CA GLY A 48 -29.20 -2.51 -8.21
C GLY A 48 -30.51 -1.75 -8.01
N CYS A 49 -31.32 -1.65 -9.08
CA CYS A 49 -32.64 -1.04 -9.05
C CYS A 49 -33.72 -2.09 -8.73
N ILE A 50 -34.81 -1.65 -8.09
CA ILE A 50 -36.01 -2.46 -7.82
C ILE A 50 -36.97 -2.37 -9.02
N GLU A 51 -37.60 -3.49 -9.41
CA GLU A 51 -38.55 -3.50 -10.54
C GLU A 51 -39.88 -2.80 -10.18
N PHE A 52 -40.28 -1.84 -11.01
CA PHE A 52 -41.56 -1.14 -10.89
C PHE A 52 -42.73 -2.02 -11.39
N GLN A 53 -43.54 -2.55 -10.47
CA GLN A 53 -44.83 -3.16 -10.81
C GLN A 53 -45.90 -2.09 -11.11
N GLY A 54 -45.69 -1.29 -12.17
CA GLY A 54 -46.69 -0.30 -12.59
C GLY A 54 -46.25 0.65 -13.71
N GLN A 55 -46.79 0.41 -14.92
CA GLN A 55 -46.79 1.28 -16.10
C GLN A 55 -45.45 1.56 -16.83
N THR A 56 -45.57 1.68 -18.16
CA THR A 56 -44.53 2.02 -19.16
C THR A 56 -43.21 1.25 -19.05
N ALA A 57 -43.00 0.29 -19.96
CA ALA A 57 -41.73 -0.41 -20.10
C ALA A 57 -40.56 0.57 -20.27
N ILE A 58 -39.63 0.57 -19.31
CA ILE A 58 -38.40 1.35 -19.36
C ILE A 58 -37.58 0.80 -20.54
N PRO A 59 -37.34 1.56 -21.64
CA PRO A 59 -36.94 0.98 -22.91
C PRO A 59 -35.50 0.41 -22.97
N TYR A 60 -34.81 0.42 -21.83
CA TYR A 60 -33.35 0.40 -21.70
C TYR A 60 -32.88 -0.54 -20.56
N GLN A 61 -33.70 -1.53 -20.20
CA GLN A 61 -33.45 -2.50 -19.12
C GLN A 61 -32.46 -3.59 -19.53
N PHE A 62 -31.56 -3.98 -18.61
CA PHE A 62 -30.74 -5.18 -18.73
C PHE A 62 -30.50 -5.87 -17.37
N ASP A 63 -30.39 -7.20 -17.39
CA ASP A 63 -30.14 -8.01 -16.21
C ASP A 63 -28.64 -8.06 -15.90
N CYS A 64 -28.28 -7.85 -14.63
CA CYS A 64 -26.91 -7.70 -14.21
C CYS A 64 -26.63 -8.41 -12.88
N ASN A 65 -25.72 -9.40 -12.90
CA ASN A 65 -25.30 -10.12 -11.69
C ASN A 65 -24.06 -9.45 -11.08
N VAL A 66 -24.26 -8.69 -10.00
CA VAL A 66 -23.20 -7.94 -9.32
C VAL A 66 -23.08 -8.45 -7.87
N ASN A 67 -21.85 -8.66 -7.39
CA ASN A 67 -21.57 -9.24 -6.08
C ASN A 67 -22.24 -10.62 -5.82
N GLY A 68 -22.75 -11.30 -6.85
CA GLY A 68 -23.50 -12.56 -6.74
C GLY A 68 -25.02 -12.40 -6.65
N THR A 69 -25.55 -11.17 -6.66
CA THR A 69 -26.99 -10.89 -6.68
C THR A 69 -27.43 -10.51 -8.10
N ALA A 70 -28.45 -11.19 -8.61
CA ALA A 70 -29.12 -10.77 -9.84
C ALA A 70 -29.87 -9.45 -9.57
N SER A 71 -29.62 -8.44 -10.40
CA SER A 71 -30.16 -7.10 -10.22
C SER A 71 -30.56 -6.50 -11.57
N VAL A 72 -31.57 -5.64 -11.55
CA VAL A 72 -31.98 -4.89 -12.73
C VAL A 72 -31.15 -3.62 -12.83
N SER A 73 -30.69 -3.34 -14.06
CA SER A 73 -29.90 -2.17 -14.43
C SER A 73 -30.53 -1.47 -15.64
N TYR A 74 -30.25 -0.18 -15.77
CA TYR A 74 -30.70 0.63 -16.91
C TYR A 74 -29.53 1.41 -17.51
N PHE A 75 -29.72 1.97 -18.70
CA PHE A 75 -28.89 3.07 -19.20
C PHE A 75 -29.76 4.31 -19.44
N THR A 76 -29.23 5.49 -19.13
CA THR A 76 -29.97 6.75 -19.28
C THR A 76 -29.08 7.91 -19.73
N SER A 77 -29.66 8.79 -20.54
CA SER A 77 -29.17 10.17 -20.71
C SER A 77 -29.37 10.93 -19.40
N SER A 78 -28.55 11.96 -19.13
CA SER A 78 -28.66 12.81 -17.94
C SER A 78 -29.92 13.71 -17.89
N THR A 79 -30.98 13.33 -18.61
CA THR A 79 -32.24 14.06 -18.80
C THR A 79 -33.48 13.28 -18.36
N ILE A 80 -33.35 12.01 -17.93
CA ILE A 80 -34.47 11.22 -17.38
C ILE A 80 -34.30 11.12 -15.86
N LEU A 81 -35.38 11.39 -15.12
CA LEU A 81 -35.44 11.18 -13.67
C LEU A 81 -35.23 9.70 -13.34
N LEU A 82 -34.13 9.39 -12.64
CA LEU A 82 -33.87 8.06 -12.10
C LEU A 82 -34.90 7.73 -11.00
N PRO A 83 -35.40 6.50 -10.91
CA PRO A 83 -36.21 6.08 -9.77
C PRO A 83 -35.35 6.11 -8.50
N SER A 84 -35.95 6.50 -7.37
CA SER A 84 -35.27 6.77 -6.08
C SER A 84 -34.70 5.54 -5.36
N GLU A 85 -34.66 4.38 -6.02
CA GLU A 85 -34.37 3.05 -5.45
C GLU A 85 -33.34 2.26 -6.28
N CYS A 86 -32.42 2.96 -6.95
CA CYS A 86 -31.22 2.37 -7.57
C CYS A 86 -30.02 2.51 -6.63
N ASN A 87 -29.42 1.40 -6.21
CA ASN A 87 -28.42 1.34 -5.14
C ASN A 87 -27.10 2.06 -5.49
N LYS A 88 -26.68 2.05 -6.76
CA LYS A 88 -25.49 2.79 -7.26
C LYS A 88 -25.66 3.23 -8.71
N SER A 89 -24.82 4.15 -9.18
CA SER A 89 -24.71 4.50 -10.60
C SER A 89 -23.26 4.77 -11.03
N VAL A 90 -22.97 4.60 -12.32
CA VAL A 90 -21.69 4.93 -12.96
C VAL A 90 -21.97 5.78 -14.21
N SER A 91 -21.40 6.99 -14.29
CA SER A 91 -21.44 7.79 -15.51
C SER A 91 -20.22 7.51 -16.38
N VAL A 92 -20.42 7.43 -17.70
CA VAL A 92 -19.38 7.16 -18.70
C VAL A 92 -19.54 8.13 -19.87
N PRO A 93 -18.48 8.87 -20.27
CA PRO A 93 -18.51 9.64 -21.51
C PRO A 93 -18.46 8.68 -22.70
N VAL A 94 -19.34 8.90 -23.68
CA VAL A 94 -19.31 8.21 -24.98
C VAL A 94 -19.34 9.23 -26.11
N ASN A 95 -18.91 8.84 -27.31
CA ASN A 95 -19.14 9.64 -28.51
C ASN A 95 -20.65 9.94 -28.68
N GLN A 96 -21.01 11.19 -28.96
CA GLN A 96 -22.40 11.63 -29.12
C GLN A 96 -23.21 10.74 -30.09
N THR A 97 -22.63 10.30 -31.21
CA THR A 97 -23.33 9.41 -32.17
C THR A 97 -23.64 8.03 -31.56
N SER A 98 -22.78 7.53 -30.67
CA SER A 98 -23.05 6.32 -29.89
C SER A 98 -24.14 6.56 -28.84
N GLY A 99 -24.15 7.75 -28.21
CA GLY A 99 -25.17 8.14 -27.24
C GLY A 99 -26.56 8.26 -27.83
N GLU A 100 -26.69 8.98 -28.94
CA GLU A 100 -27.93 9.10 -29.71
C GLU A 100 -28.45 7.72 -30.16
N ALA A 101 -27.56 6.85 -30.65
CA ALA A 101 -27.91 5.48 -31.04
C ALA A 101 -28.45 4.63 -29.86
N LEU A 102 -27.93 4.83 -28.65
CA LEU A 102 -28.42 4.19 -27.43
C LEU A 102 -29.76 4.76 -26.96
N THR A 103 -30.03 6.05 -27.15
CA THR A 103 -31.37 6.60 -26.87
C THR A 103 -32.45 6.16 -27.85
N SER A 104 -32.12 5.46 -28.94
CA SER A 104 -33.11 4.89 -29.87
C SER A 104 -33.89 3.71 -29.27
N SER A 105 -35.14 3.49 -29.70
CA SER A 105 -35.97 2.33 -29.34
C SER A 105 -35.50 1.00 -29.95
N SER A 106 -34.22 0.91 -30.31
CA SER A 106 -33.56 -0.26 -30.91
C SER A 106 -32.21 -0.57 -30.24
N ALA A 107 -31.95 0.02 -29.07
CA ALA A 107 -30.77 -0.23 -28.28
C ALA A 107 -30.82 -1.60 -27.61
N THR A 108 -29.67 -2.25 -27.50
CA THR A 108 -29.51 -3.59 -26.92
C THR A 108 -28.20 -3.64 -26.13
N VAL A 109 -28.05 -4.61 -25.23
CA VAL A 109 -26.80 -4.83 -24.47
C VAL A 109 -25.58 -4.88 -25.40
N ALA A 110 -25.68 -5.60 -26.53
CA ALA A 110 -24.61 -5.66 -27.53
C ALA A 110 -24.27 -4.29 -28.18
N ARG A 111 -25.23 -3.35 -28.27
CA ARG A 111 -24.97 -1.98 -28.74
C ARG A 111 -24.40 -1.09 -27.63
N MET A 112 -24.75 -1.33 -26.37
CA MET A 112 -24.10 -0.69 -25.21
C MET A 112 -22.64 -1.15 -25.09
N GLU A 113 -22.38 -2.45 -25.21
CA GLU A 113 -21.03 -3.01 -25.21
C GLU A 113 -20.23 -2.56 -26.43
N ALA A 114 -20.84 -2.47 -27.61
CA ALA A 114 -20.19 -1.87 -28.77
C ALA A 114 -19.91 -0.36 -28.60
N ALA A 115 -20.73 0.39 -27.84
CA ALA A 115 -20.49 1.80 -27.56
C ALA A 115 -19.37 2.01 -26.52
N LEU A 116 -19.32 1.18 -25.47
CA LEU A 116 -18.25 1.17 -24.48
C LEU A 116 -16.91 0.71 -25.09
N ALA A 117 -16.95 -0.30 -25.97
CA ALA A 117 -15.78 -0.79 -26.69
C ALA A 117 -15.39 0.06 -27.91
N ALA A 118 -16.26 0.93 -28.43
CA ALA A 118 -15.89 1.87 -29.51
C ALA A 118 -14.85 2.91 -29.06
N ASP A 119 -14.75 3.18 -27.76
CA ASP A 119 -13.69 3.99 -27.15
C ASP A 119 -12.39 3.18 -26.89
N GLN A 120 -12.29 1.94 -27.38
CA GLN A 120 -10.97 1.36 -27.71
C GLN A 120 -10.29 2.29 -28.73
N PRO A 121 -9.07 2.80 -28.49
CA PRO A 121 -8.41 3.74 -29.39
C PRO A 121 -7.88 3.06 -30.67
N SER A 122 -8.81 2.73 -31.57
CA SER A 122 -8.53 2.54 -32.99
C SER A 122 -8.35 3.92 -33.61
N ALA A 123 -7.12 4.27 -33.98
CA ALA A 123 -6.84 5.54 -34.64
C ALA A 123 -7.67 5.67 -35.93
N LEU A 124 -8.43 6.76 -36.06
CA LEU A 124 -9.24 7.02 -37.26
C LEU A 124 -8.35 7.38 -38.46
N THR A 125 -8.43 6.57 -39.52
CA THR A 125 -7.51 6.55 -40.66
C THR A 125 -7.99 7.33 -41.88
N CYS A 126 -7.06 7.69 -42.77
CA CYS A 126 -7.38 8.19 -44.10
C CYS A 126 -8.12 7.15 -44.97
N LYS A 127 -8.94 7.62 -45.92
CA LYS A 127 -9.90 6.82 -46.70
C LYS A 127 -9.36 6.27 -48.02
N SER A 128 -9.93 5.15 -48.48
CA SER A 128 -10.29 4.92 -49.89
C SER A 128 -11.48 3.93 -50.02
N THR A 129 -12.29 4.11 -51.06
CA THR A 129 -13.53 3.35 -51.43
C THR A 129 -13.61 3.29 -52.97
N PRO A 130 -14.48 2.49 -53.66
CA PRO A 130 -15.65 1.68 -53.23
C PRO A 130 -15.45 0.16 -53.57
N SER A 131 -16.40 -0.75 -53.89
CA SER A 131 -17.86 -0.71 -54.20
C SER A 131 -18.59 -2.07 -54.03
N ALA A 132 -19.94 -1.97 -54.04
CA ALA A 132 -21.00 -2.91 -54.47
C ALA A 132 -20.65 -4.00 -55.53
N HIS A 133 -21.39 -5.13 -55.68
CA HIS A 133 -22.60 -5.66 -54.98
C HIS A 133 -22.76 -7.21 -55.16
N ASP A 134 -23.61 -7.80 -54.32
CA ASP A 134 -24.43 -9.02 -54.54
C ASP A 134 -23.84 -10.46 -54.65
N SER A 135 -24.74 -11.43 -54.89
CA SER A 135 -24.81 -12.70 -54.15
C SER A 135 -24.64 -14.02 -54.93
N GLY A 136 -24.29 -15.09 -54.20
CA GLY A 136 -24.27 -16.48 -54.67
C GLY A 136 -23.44 -17.39 -53.74
N PHE A 137 -23.92 -18.61 -53.42
CA PHE A 137 -23.23 -19.57 -52.54
C PHE A 137 -22.15 -20.39 -53.29
N PRO A 138 -20.84 -20.24 -52.98
CA PRO A 138 -19.75 -20.96 -53.66
C PRO A 138 -19.00 -21.95 -52.74
N SER A 139 -18.21 -22.84 -53.33
CA SER A 139 -17.51 -23.98 -52.68
C SER A 139 -16.30 -23.63 -51.79
N TRP A 140 -16.08 -22.36 -51.44
CA TRP A 140 -14.93 -21.91 -50.62
C TRP A 140 -14.97 -22.39 -49.15
N LEU A 141 -16.16 -22.72 -48.63
CA LEU A 141 -16.37 -23.19 -47.26
C LEU A 141 -15.51 -24.40 -46.88
N ILE A 142 -15.28 -25.34 -47.81
CA ILE A 142 -14.45 -26.53 -47.56
C ILE A 142 -12.97 -26.14 -47.39
N VAL A 143 -12.49 -25.17 -48.19
CA VAL A 143 -11.12 -24.65 -48.09
C VAL A 143 -10.90 -23.94 -46.75
N VAL A 144 -11.88 -23.18 -46.28
CA VAL A 144 -11.83 -22.51 -44.97
C VAL A 144 -11.85 -23.50 -43.81
N LEU A 145 -12.69 -24.55 -43.86
CA LEU A 145 -12.69 -25.59 -42.83
C LEU A 145 -11.33 -26.32 -42.72
N LEU A 146 -10.69 -26.62 -43.85
CA LEU A 146 -9.34 -27.21 -43.87
C LEU A 146 -8.27 -26.22 -43.36
N ALA A 147 -8.37 -24.94 -43.70
CA ALA A 147 -7.47 -23.91 -43.17
C ALA A 147 -7.60 -23.74 -41.65
N VAL A 148 -8.83 -23.71 -41.11
CA VAL A 148 -9.11 -23.64 -39.68
C VAL A 148 -8.57 -24.87 -38.95
N ALA A 149 -8.77 -26.08 -39.49
CA ALA A 149 -8.18 -27.30 -38.93
C ALA A 149 -6.64 -27.23 -38.89
N GLY A 150 -6.00 -26.72 -39.95
CA GLY A 150 -4.55 -26.47 -39.99
C GLY A 150 -4.08 -25.49 -38.92
N ILE A 151 -4.81 -24.38 -38.71
CA ILE A 151 -4.51 -23.38 -37.67
C ILE A 151 -4.66 -23.98 -36.25
N ILE A 152 -5.66 -24.84 -36.02
CA ILE A 152 -5.85 -25.54 -34.74
C ILE A 152 -4.69 -26.50 -34.46
N VAL A 153 -4.27 -27.32 -35.44
CA VAL A 153 -3.10 -28.20 -35.28
C VAL A 153 -1.82 -27.40 -35.06
N LEU A 154 -1.61 -26.31 -35.82
CA LEU A 154 -0.44 -25.45 -35.68
C LEU A 154 -0.38 -24.78 -34.30
N SER A 155 -1.50 -24.27 -33.79
CA SER A 155 -1.57 -23.64 -32.47
C SER A 155 -1.41 -24.63 -31.31
N ILE A 156 -1.91 -25.87 -31.44
CA ILE A 156 -1.61 -26.96 -30.49
C ILE A 156 -0.11 -27.31 -30.51
N VAL A 157 0.51 -27.42 -31.69
CA VAL A 157 1.96 -27.66 -31.81
C VAL A 157 2.77 -26.50 -31.20
N ILE A 158 2.37 -25.25 -31.43
CA ILE A 158 2.98 -24.06 -30.81
C ILE A 158 2.82 -24.12 -29.29
N LEU A 159 1.65 -24.46 -28.75
CA LEU A 159 1.40 -24.57 -27.31
C LEU A 159 2.24 -25.68 -26.66
N CYS A 160 2.37 -26.84 -27.33
CA CYS A 160 3.23 -27.93 -26.88
C CYS A 160 4.72 -27.56 -26.94
N CYS A 161 5.17 -26.86 -28.00
CA CYS A 161 6.53 -26.33 -28.10
C CYS A 161 6.81 -25.24 -27.05
N TYR A 162 5.83 -24.38 -26.76
CA TYR A 162 5.91 -23.41 -25.66
C TYR A 162 6.06 -24.14 -24.33
N ARG A 163 5.17 -25.07 -23.97
CA ARG A 163 5.28 -25.84 -22.72
C ARG A 163 6.63 -26.58 -22.62
N ARG A 164 7.07 -27.27 -23.69
CA ARG A 164 8.33 -28.03 -23.70
C ARG A 164 9.59 -27.17 -23.62
N LYS A 165 9.56 -25.91 -24.08
CA LYS A 165 10.67 -24.96 -23.91
C LYS A 165 10.58 -24.14 -22.62
N TRP A 166 9.41 -23.64 -22.26
CA TRP A 166 9.22 -22.72 -21.13
C TRP A 166 9.21 -23.39 -19.77
N LEU A 167 8.69 -24.62 -19.61
CA LEU A 167 8.77 -25.31 -18.31
C LEU A 167 10.22 -25.50 -17.82
N PRO A 168 11.18 -26.02 -18.63
CA PRO A 168 12.57 -26.07 -18.21
C PRO A 168 13.23 -24.68 -18.15
N LEU A 169 12.83 -23.70 -18.98
CA LEU A 169 13.34 -22.32 -18.87
C LEU A 169 12.93 -21.65 -17.54
N ILE A 170 11.68 -21.84 -17.11
CA ILE A 170 11.18 -21.36 -15.83
C ILE A 170 11.94 -22.06 -14.69
N ALA A 171 12.11 -23.38 -14.74
CA ALA A 171 12.91 -24.11 -13.75
C ALA A 171 14.36 -23.61 -13.69
N VAL A 172 15.01 -23.40 -14.84
CA VAL A 172 16.37 -22.84 -14.93
C VAL A 172 16.43 -21.39 -14.42
N VAL A 173 15.41 -20.56 -14.66
CA VAL A 173 15.34 -19.19 -14.12
C VAL A 173 15.15 -19.20 -12.59
N PHE A 174 14.32 -20.10 -12.04
CA PHE A 174 14.18 -20.28 -10.59
C PHE A 174 15.49 -20.80 -9.96
N TRP A 175 16.11 -21.84 -10.53
CA TRP A 175 17.37 -22.39 -10.03
C TRP A 175 18.52 -21.36 -10.12
N LYS A 176 18.65 -20.66 -11.25
CA LYS A 176 19.66 -19.60 -11.42
C LYS A 176 19.45 -18.45 -10.43
N LYS A 177 18.19 -18.15 -10.09
CA LYS A 177 17.85 -17.14 -9.07
C LYS A 177 18.19 -17.63 -7.66
N GLU A 178 17.89 -18.88 -7.32
CA GLU A 178 18.22 -19.48 -6.03
C GLU A 178 19.75 -19.57 -5.81
N THR A 179 20.52 -19.91 -6.85
CA THR A 179 21.99 -19.81 -6.78
C THR A 179 22.48 -18.36 -6.72
N THR A 180 21.83 -17.41 -7.41
CA THR A 180 22.19 -15.97 -7.32
C THR A 180 21.91 -15.40 -5.92
N ASP A 181 20.79 -15.77 -5.28
CA ASP A 181 20.52 -15.44 -3.87
C ASP A 181 21.63 -15.99 -2.95
N TYR A 182 22.00 -17.27 -3.12
CA TYR A 182 23.05 -17.92 -2.34
C TYR A 182 24.42 -17.26 -2.55
N GLU A 183 24.83 -17.02 -3.80
CA GLU A 183 26.08 -16.34 -4.14
C GLU A 183 26.14 -14.91 -3.59
N ASN A 184 25.02 -14.17 -3.61
CA ASN A 184 24.95 -12.84 -3.00
C ASN A 184 25.10 -12.89 -1.47
N VAL A 185 24.37 -13.79 -0.79
CA VAL A 185 24.47 -13.95 0.67
C VAL A 185 25.88 -14.41 1.08
N GLU A 186 26.48 -15.34 0.35
CA GLU A 186 27.86 -15.77 0.63
C GLU A 186 28.88 -14.67 0.32
N ALA A 187 28.68 -13.87 -0.74
CA ALA A 187 29.49 -12.69 -1.00
C ALA A 187 29.39 -11.65 0.13
N PHE A 188 28.21 -11.44 0.72
CA PHE A 188 28.07 -10.61 1.93
C PHE A 188 28.86 -11.21 3.11
N VAL A 189 28.68 -12.50 3.44
CA VAL A 189 29.45 -13.18 4.51
C VAL A 189 30.97 -12.98 4.31
N ARG A 190 31.46 -13.23 3.10
CA ARG A 190 32.89 -13.10 2.74
C ARG A 190 33.41 -11.65 2.77
N THR A 191 32.55 -10.65 2.61
CA THR A 191 32.94 -9.23 2.55
C THR A 191 33.04 -8.58 3.94
N TYR A 192 32.23 -9.01 4.92
CA TYR A 192 32.10 -8.34 6.22
C TYR A 192 32.74 -9.10 7.41
N GLY A 193 33.21 -10.33 7.19
CA GLY A 193 34.14 -11.00 8.10
C GLY A 193 33.58 -11.29 9.50
N SER A 194 34.43 -11.16 10.53
CA SER A 194 34.12 -11.60 11.91
C SER A 194 33.12 -10.73 12.67
N GLN A 195 32.55 -9.69 12.06
CA GLN A 195 31.44 -8.91 12.61
C GLN A 195 30.08 -9.29 11.99
N PHE A 196 30.05 -10.20 11.03
CA PHE A 196 28.81 -10.62 10.36
C PHE A 196 27.92 -11.48 11.29
N PRO A 197 26.58 -11.35 11.22
CA PRO A 197 25.66 -12.22 11.97
C PRO A 197 25.94 -13.70 11.68
N LYS A 198 25.88 -14.54 12.72
CA LYS A 198 26.29 -15.94 12.61
C LYS A 198 25.31 -16.75 11.75
N HIS A 199 25.83 -17.53 10.79
CA HIS A 199 25.02 -18.51 10.07
C HIS A 199 24.72 -19.72 10.96
N TYR A 200 23.45 -20.11 10.98
CA TYR A 200 22.93 -21.26 11.72
C TYR A 200 22.23 -22.22 10.76
N ARG A 201 22.27 -23.52 11.08
CA ARG A 201 21.54 -24.54 10.32
C ARG A 201 20.09 -24.62 10.79
N TYR A 202 19.18 -25.11 9.96
CA TYR A 202 17.78 -25.32 10.33
C TYR A 202 17.65 -26.35 11.47
N THR A 203 18.60 -27.28 11.58
CA THR A 203 18.71 -28.20 12.72
C THR A 203 19.14 -27.54 14.03
N ASP A 204 19.86 -26.41 13.98
CA ASP A 204 20.20 -25.62 15.16
C ASP A 204 19.02 -24.75 15.59
N LEU A 205 18.25 -24.20 14.62
CA LEU A 205 16.99 -23.50 14.91
C LEU A 205 16.03 -24.40 15.70
N LYS A 206 15.85 -25.65 15.25
CA LYS A 206 15.00 -26.63 15.95
C LYS A 206 15.48 -26.92 17.38
N LYS A 207 16.78 -26.90 17.65
CA LYS A 207 17.30 -27.06 19.02
C LYS A 207 17.00 -25.84 19.87
N MET A 208 17.37 -24.63 19.40
CA MET A 208 17.21 -23.40 20.19
C MET A 208 15.75 -23.04 20.48
N THR A 209 14.80 -23.39 19.60
CA THR A 209 13.35 -23.10 19.79
C THR A 209 12.54 -24.27 20.36
N ASN A 210 13.18 -25.35 20.82
CA ASN A 210 12.52 -26.60 21.20
C ASN A 210 11.50 -27.10 20.15
N THR A 211 11.93 -27.18 18.89
CA THR A 211 11.10 -27.49 17.71
C THR A 211 9.95 -26.50 17.49
N PHE A 212 10.24 -25.20 17.68
CA PHE A 212 9.31 -24.08 17.48
C PHE A 212 8.08 -24.12 18.40
N ALA A 213 8.28 -24.53 19.67
CA ALA A 213 7.20 -24.74 20.63
C ALA A 213 6.62 -23.45 21.22
N ASP A 214 7.47 -22.48 21.58
CA ASP A 214 7.05 -21.19 22.13
C ASP A 214 6.95 -20.14 21.01
N LYS A 215 5.72 -19.70 20.72
CA LYS A 215 5.40 -18.79 19.61
C LYS A 215 4.99 -17.42 20.13
N LEU A 216 5.87 -16.45 19.90
CA LEU A 216 5.72 -15.05 20.31
C LEU A 216 4.74 -14.27 19.42
N GLY A 217 4.59 -14.65 18.15
CA GLY A 217 3.66 -13.98 17.23
C GLY A 217 3.64 -14.55 15.82
N GLN A 218 2.76 -13.99 14.99
CA GLN A 218 2.69 -14.24 13.55
C GLN A 218 2.23 -12.96 12.85
N GLY A 219 2.92 -12.60 11.76
CA GLY A 219 2.62 -11.41 10.96
C GLY A 219 2.61 -11.73 9.47
N GLY A 220 2.58 -10.67 8.66
CA GLY A 220 2.57 -10.79 7.19
C GLY A 220 3.75 -11.56 6.60
N TYR A 221 4.91 -11.56 7.28
CA TYR A 221 6.19 -12.08 6.79
C TYR A 221 6.57 -13.47 7.33
N GLY A 222 5.96 -13.94 8.42
CA GLY A 222 6.35 -15.19 9.07
C GLY A 222 5.76 -15.40 10.46
N SER A 223 6.32 -16.36 11.20
CA SER A 223 6.06 -16.56 12.64
C SER A 223 7.32 -16.34 13.45
N VAL A 224 7.18 -15.74 14.63
CA VAL A 224 8.29 -15.47 15.55
C VAL A 224 8.18 -16.41 16.74
N PHE A 225 9.27 -17.07 17.09
CA PHE A 225 9.35 -18.05 18.17
C PHE A 225 10.39 -17.63 19.21
N LYS A 226 10.18 -17.99 20.47
CA LYS A 226 11.21 -17.83 21.50
C LYS A 226 12.24 -18.94 21.34
N GLY A 227 13.48 -18.64 21.69
CA GLY A 227 14.54 -19.64 21.76
C GLY A 227 15.62 -19.29 22.76
N THR A 228 16.58 -20.20 22.91
CA THR A 228 17.74 -20.03 23.79
C THR A 228 18.99 -20.52 23.07
N LEU A 229 20.02 -19.68 23.02
CA LEU A 229 21.32 -20.01 22.44
C LEU A 229 22.11 -20.95 23.37
N PRO A 230 23.15 -21.66 22.86
CA PRO A 230 23.92 -22.62 23.66
C PRO A 230 24.69 -22.04 24.84
N ASP A 231 24.81 -20.71 24.93
CA ASP A 231 25.41 -19.94 26.01
C ASP A 231 24.38 -19.42 27.04
N GLY A 232 23.09 -19.70 26.84
CA GLY A 232 21.99 -19.29 27.71
C GLY A 232 21.25 -18.02 27.29
N HIS A 233 21.72 -17.28 26.28
CA HIS A 233 21.03 -16.05 25.85
C HIS A 233 19.67 -16.34 25.21
N VAL A 234 18.63 -15.64 25.66
CA VAL A 234 17.27 -15.73 25.11
C VAL A 234 17.19 -14.97 23.78
N VAL A 235 16.55 -15.56 22.77
CA VAL A 235 16.48 -15.00 21.41
C VAL A 235 15.08 -15.09 20.81
N ALA A 236 14.79 -14.21 19.86
CA ALA A 236 13.60 -14.25 19.01
C ALA A 236 13.97 -14.78 17.61
N VAL A 237 13.34 -15.89 17.19
CA VAL A 237 13.59 -16.56 15.92
C VAL A 237 12.43 -16.29 14.96
N LYS A 238 12.62 -15.37 14.02
CA LYS A 238 11.68 -15.01 12.94
C LYS A 238 11.85 -16.01 11.80
N LEU A 239 10.95 -17.00 11.71
CA LEU A 239 10.89 -17.96 10.61
C LEU A 239 9.99 -17.40 9.50
N LEU A 240 10.58 -17.13 8.33
CA LEU A 240 9.89 -16.49 7.22
C LEU A 240 8.99 -17.48 6.45
N SER A 241 7.91 -16.98 5.88
CA SER A 241 6.93 -17.80 5.16
C SER A 241 7.41 -18.18 3.75
N GLU A 242 7.44 -19.47 3.45
CA GLU A 242 7.81 -20.02 2.13
C GLU A 242 6.83 -19.60 1.01
N ALA A 243 5.64 -19.10 1.36
CA ALA A 243 4.57 -18.79 0.44
C ALA A 243 4.59 -17.37 -0.14
N LYS A 244 5.56 -16.51 0.23
CA LYS A 244 5.58 -15.10 -0.19
C LYS A 244 6.87 -14.67 -0.89
N GLY A 245 6.66 -14.03 -2.04
CA GLY A 245 7.67 -13.23 -2.73
C GLY A 245 8.80 -14.02 -3.37
N ASN A 246 9.86 -13.28 -3.68
CA ASN A 246 11.12 -13.77 -4.23
C ASN A 246 12.23 -13.94 -3.19
N GLY A 247 11.94 -13.64 -1.92
CA GLY A 247 12.93 -13.61 -0.85
C GLY A 247 13.71 -12.29 -0.71
N GLU A 248 13.31 -11.21 -1.43
CA GLU A 248 13.87 -9.86 -1.24
C GLU A 248 13.85 -9.44 0.23
N GLU A 249 12.75 -9.70 0.95
CA GLU A 249 12.56 -9.28 2.34
C GLU A 249 13.69 -9.79 3.23
N PHE A 250 14.03 -11.08 3.12
CA PHE A 250 15.16 -11.70 3.81
C PHE A 250 16.50 -11.05 3.45
N ILE A 251 16.71 -10.72 2.17
CA ILE A 251 17.96 -10.12 1.68
C ILE A 251 18.07 -8.66 2.16
N ASN A 252 16.99 -7.89 2.11
CA ASN A 252 16.92 -6.51 2.64
C ASN A 252 17.23 -6.49 4.14
N GLU A 253 16.61 -7.40 4.88
CA GLU A 253 16.73 -7.50 6.34
C GLU A 253 18.16 -7.93 6.73
N VAL A 254 18.74 -8.99 6.13
CA VAL A 254 20.15 -9.39 6.38
C VAL A 254 21.13 -8.30 5.92
N ALA A 255 20.98 -7.73 4.72
CA ALA A 255 21.94 -6.77 4.18
C ALA A 255 21.90 -5.40 4.87
N SER A 256 20.78 -5.05 5.51
CA SER A 256 20.65 -3.86 6.36
C SER A 256 21.15 -4.15 7.78
N MET A 257 20.67 -5.23 8.41
CA MET A 257 20.93 -5.50 9.82
C MET A 257 22.34 -6.04 10.12
N SER A 258 23.05 -6.56 9.11
CA SER A 258 24.50 -6.82 9.21
C SER A 258 25.35 -5.55 9.27
N ARG A 259 24.75 -4.36 9.22
CA ARG A 259 25.42 -3.04 9.29
C ARG A 259 24.97 -2.19 10.46
N THR A 260 23.93 -2.60 11.19
CA THR A 260 23.36 -1.82 12.29
C THR A 260 23.92 -2.27 13.63
N SER A 261 24.34 -1.30 14.44
CA SER A 261 24.73 -1.48 15.83
C SER A 261 24.47 -0.15 16.54
N HIS A 262 23.31 -0.05 17.18
CA HIS A 262 22.81 1.12 17.87
C HIS A 262 21.89 0.67 19.00
N VAL A 263 21.81 1.42 20.10
CA VAL A 263 20.95 1.01 21.24
C VAL A 263 19.48 0.89 20.83
N ASN A 264 18.99 1.84 20.02
CA ASN A 264 17.60 1.88 19.54
C ASN A 264 17.33 1.11 18.23
N VAL A 265 18.14 0.12 17.88
CA VAL A 265 17.88 -0.80 16.74
C VAL A 265 18.08 -2.23 17.22
N VAL A 266 17.16 -3.14 16.89
CA VAL A 266 17.24 -4.53 17.35
C VAL A 266 18.49 -5.22 16.76
N LYS A 267 19.22 -5.97 17.58
CA LYS A 267 20.45 -6.64 17.15
C LYS A 267 20.17 -7.98 16.45
N LEU A 268 20.54 -8.09 15.17
CA LEU A 268 20.57 -9.37 14.45
C LEU A 268 21.78 -10.20 14.90
N LEU A 269 21.54 -11.30 15.60
CA LEU A 269 22.56 -12.20 16.13
C LEU A 269 22.97 -13.28 15.12
N GLY A 270 22.06 -13.65 14.21
CA GLY A 270 22.33 -14.64 13.18
C GLY A 270 21.19 -14.87 12.21
N PHE A 271 21.42 -15.75 11.24
CA PHE A 271 20.45 -16.11 10.21
C PHE A 271 20.58 -17.57 9.80
N CYS A 272 19.53 -18.13 9.21
CA CYS A 272 19.51 -19.45 8.58
C CYS A 272 19.11 -19.30 7.12
N PHE A 273 19.82 -20.02 6.25
CA PHE A 273 19.57 -20.09 4.82
C PHE A 273 19.90 -21.51 4.33
N GLU A 274 18.91 -22.41 4.39
CA GLU A 274 19.03 -23.79 3.90
C GLU A 274 17.86 -24.05 2.91
N GLY A 275 18.08 -23.72 1.64
CA GLY A 275 17.07 -23.79 0.57
C GLY A 275 15.89 -22.84 0.83
N SER A 276 14.67 -23.38 0.86
CA SER A 276 13.47 -22.60 1.21
C SER A 276 13.42 -22.18 2.68
N LYS A 277 14.21 -22.77 3.58
CA LYS A 277 14.21 -22.47 5.01
C LYS A 277 15.05 -21.21 5.31
N ARG A 278 14.38 -20.05 5.27
CA ARG A 278 14.92 -18.72 5.61
C ARG A 278 14.46 -18.29 7.00
N ALA A 279 15.38 -17.93 7.89
CA ALA A 279 15.05 -17.42 9.23
C ALA A 279 16.10 -16.45 9.77
N LEU A 280 15.70 -15.63 10.75
CA LEU A 280 16.53 -14.62 11.40
C LEU A 280 16.46 -14.78 12.92
N ILE A 281 17.58 -14.56 13.60
CA ILE A 281 17.74 -14.72 15.04
C ILE A 281 18.13 -13.37 15.63
N TYR A 282 17.24 -12.80 16.43
CA TYR A 282 17.38 -11.51 17.10
C TYR A 282 17.59 -11.67 18.61
N GLU A 283 18.12 -10.64 19.26
CA GLU A 283 17.96 -10.46 20.70
C GLU A 283 16.47 -10.49 21.09
N PHE A 284 16.15 -11.10 22.24
CA PHE A 284 14.76 -11.21 22.71
C PHE A 284 14.32 -9.94 23.43
N MET A 285 13.10 -9.49 23.12
CA MET A 285 12.50 -8.25 23.62
C MET A 285 11.34 -8.58 24.57
N PRO A 286 11.55 -8.60 25.91
CA PRO A 286 10.58 -9.13 26.87
C PRO A 286 9.29 -8.32 26.96
N ASN A 287 9.35 -6.99 26.84
CA ASN A 287 8.16 -6.13 26.79
C ASN A 287 7.48 -6.14 25.41
N SER A 288 7.90 -7.01 24.48
CA SER A 288 7.30 -7.14 23.14
C SER A 288 7.40 -5.84 22.33
N SER A 289 6.28 -5.14 22.11
CA SER A 289 6.08 -4.17 21.02
C SER A 289 5.15 -3.03 21.46
N LEU A 290 5.42 -1.82 20.95
CA LEU A 290 4.81 -0.58 21.44
C LEU A 290 3.29 -0.51 21.24
N ASP A 291 2.75 -1.22 20.26
CA ASP A 291 1.31 -1.34 19.99
C ASP A 291 0.48 -1.88 21.18
N LYS A 292 1.14 -2.52 22.15
CA LYS A 292 0.50 -3.08 23.35
C LYS A 292 0.40 -2.10 24.53
N PHE A 293 1.01 -0.91 24.39
CA PHE A 293 1.16 0.08 25.47
C PHE A 293 0.60 1.46 25.12
N ILE A 294 0.30 1.71 23.83
CA ILE A 294 -0.54 2.83 23.42
C ILE A 294 -1.96 2.54 23.95
N CYS A 295 -2.52 3.46 24.71
CA CYS A 295 -3.86 3.31 25.27
C CYS A 295 -4.90 3.33 24.15
N SER A 296 -5.74 2.29 24.07
CA SER A 296 -6.92 2.28 23.19
C SER A 296 -8.23 2.11 23.96
N GLY A 297 -9.07 3.14 23.86
CA GLY A 297 -10.42 3.22 24.39
C GLY A 297 -10.50 3.51 25.90
N GLY A 298 -11.59 4.17 26.31
CA GLY A 298 -11.91 4.48 27.71
C GLY A 298 -12.27 3.26 28.59
N SER A 299 -11.75 2.08 28.28
CA SER A 299 -11.84 0.88 29.12
C SER A 299 -10.72 0.91 30.15
N PHE A 300 -11.05 1.21 31.42
CA PHE A 300 -10.08 1.37 32.51
C PHE A 300 -9.46 0.03 33.00
N SER A 301 -8.84 -0.74 32.10
CA SER A 301 -7.79 -1.70 32.47
C SER A 301 -6.47 -0.94 32.63
N THR A 302 -6.33 -0.23 33.74
CA THR A 302 -5.27 0.75 34.05
C THR A 302 -3.87 0.15 34.27
N SER A 303 -3.62 -1.07 33.79
CA SER A 303 -2.45 -1.89 34.11
C SER A 303 -1.37 -1.97 33.02
N SER A 304 -1.56 -1.31 31.87
CA SER A 304 -0.70 -1.50 30.69
C SER A 304 -0.48 -0.26 29.81
N CYS A 305 -1.03 0.91 30.18
CA CYS A 305 -0.62 2.18 29.59
C CYS A 305 0.73 2.63 30.18
N LEU A 306 1.58 3.24 29.36
CA LEU A 306 2.82 3.89 29.83
C LEU A 306 2.56 5.35 30.23
N ASP A 307 3.37 5.85 31.16
CA ASP A 307 3.38 7.26 31.54
C ASP A 307 4.00 8.18 30.46
N TRP A 308 3.77 9.48 30.61
CA TRP A 308 4.16 10.51 29.65
C TRP A 308 5.68 10.64 29.46
N GLU A 309 6.46 10.52 30.54
CA GLU A 309 7.92 10.54 30.46
C GLU A 309 8.43 9.34 29.67
N THR A 310 7.92 8.14 29.96
CA THR A 310 8.30 6.91 29.24
C THR A 310 7.88 6.98 27.77
N LEU A 311 6.69 7.50 27.44
CA LEU A 311 6.27 7.73 26.04
C LEU A 311 7.16 8.76 25.32
N TYR A 312 7.59 9.82 26.00
CA TYR A 312 8.53 10.81 25.46
C TYR A 312 9.93 10.23 25.23
N GLN A 313 10.48 9.47 26.18
CA GLN A 313 11.77 8.78 26.03
C GLN A 313 11.71 7.72 24.92
N ILE A 314 10.56 7.04 24.75
CA ILE A 314 10.33 6.14 23.62
C ILE A 314 10.36 6.90 22.29
N ALA A 315 9.64 8.02 22.17
CA ALA A 315 9.66 8.83 20.94
C ALA A 315 11.09 9.33 20.62
N LEU A 316 11.80 9.87 21.60
CA LEU A 316 13.18 10.35 21.48
C LEU A 316 14.17 9.23 21.10
N GLY A 317 14.04 8.05 21.71
CA GLY A 317 14.84 6.87 21.37
C GLY A 317 14.63 6.38 19.94
N ILE A 318 13.37 6.37 19.47
CA ILE A 318 13.06 6.04 18.07
C ILE A 318 13.66 7.09 17.13
N ALA A 319 13.54 8.38 17.45
CA ALA A 319 14.11 9.47 16.64
C ALA A 319 15.65 9.34 16.51
N ARG A 320 16.36 9.05 17.61
CA ARG A 320 17.80 8.73 17.62
C ARG A 320 18.13 7.49 16.78
N GLY A 321 17.30 6.44 16.87
CA GLY A 321 17.38 5.26 16.01
C GLY A 321 17.25 5.58 14.50
N LEU A 322 16.31 6.46 14.14
CA LEU A 322 16.16 6.94 12.76
C LEU A 322 17.31 7.83 12.32
N GLU A 323 17.84 8.69 13.19
CA GLU A 323 19.02 9.51 12.87
C GLU A 323 20.20 8.61 12.47
N TYR A 324 20.48 7.58 13.28
CA TYR A 324 21.53 6.59 13.03
C TYR A 324 21.40 5.93 11.64
N LEU A 325 20.20 5.46 11.29
CA LEU A 325 19.92 4.83 9.99
C LEU A 325 20.05 5.83 8.81
N HIS A 326 19.60 7.07 9.01
CA HIS A 326 19.56 8.10 7.97
C HIS A 326 20.91 8.79 7.72
N ARG A 327 21.77 8.86 8.74
CA ARG A 327 23.09 9.53 8.75
C ARG A 327 24.24 8.66 8.23
N GLY A 328 24.06 7.33 8.22
CA GLY A 328 25.06 6.29 7.95
C GLY A 328 26.18 6.66 6.96
N CYS A 329 27.44 6.53 7.42
CA CYS A 329 28.61 7.16 6.80
C CYS A 329 28.77 6.90 5.29
N ASN A 330 28.64 5.65 4.87
CA ASN A 330 28.82 5.23 3.46
C ASN A 330 27.52 4.76 2.79
N THR A 331 26.51 4.37 3.57
CA THR A 331 25.25 3.83 3.08
C THR A 331 24.16 4.23 4.06
N ARG A 332 23.11 4.84 3.53
CA ARG A 332 21.89 5.17 4.27
C ARG A 332 20.95 3.97 4.27
N ILE A 333 20.26 3.74 5.36
CA ILE A 333 19.14 2.80 5.43
C ILE A 333 17.85 3.63 5.55
N VAL A 334 16.83 3.30 4.75
CA VAL A 334 15.46 3.84 4.86
C VAL A 334 14.53 2.67 5.14
N HIS A 335 13.66 2.79 6.15
CA HIS A 335 12.95 1.67 6.75
C HIS A 335 11.65 1.30 6.01
N PHE A 336 10.88 2.30 5.60
CA PHE A 336 9.56 2.22 4.96
C PHE A 336 8.42 1.59 5.76
N ASP A 337 8.67 1.04 6.95
CA ASP A 337 7.62 0.46 7.81
C ASP A 337 7.84 0.86 9.29
N ILE A 338 7.86 2.16 9.58
CA ILE A 338 7.89 2.68 10.96
C ILE A 338 6.45 2.79 11.48
N LYS A 339 6.15 2.06 12.56
CA LYS A 339 4.82 1.94 13.20
C LYS A 339 4.97 1.25 14.57
N PRO A 340 4.01 1.35 15.50
CA PRO A 340 4.14 0.79 16.85
C PRO A 340 4.46 -0.71 16.90
N GLN A 341 3.87 -1.51 16.00
CA GLN A 341 4.08 -2.97 15.96
C GLN A 341 5.53 -3.37 15.60
N ASN A 342 6.30 -2.46 14.99
CA ASN A 342 7.69 -2.66 14.60
C ASN A 342 8.69 -2.00 15.56
N ILE A 343 8.21 -1.26 16.58
CA ILE A 343 9.05 -0.79 17.69
C ILE A 343 8.96 -1.81 18.81
N LEU A 344 10.08 -2.48 19.11
CA LEU A 344 10.17 -3.42 20.21
C LEU A 344 10.69 -2.74 21.48
N LEU A 345 10.39 -3.32 22.63
CA LEU A 345 10.73 -2.78 23.95
C LEU A 345 11.54 -3.82 24.75
N ASP A 346 12.70 -3.42 25.27
CA ASP A 346 13.50 -4.23 26.19
C ASP A 346 13.04 -4.07 27.65
N GLU A 347 13.81 -4.61 28.61
CA GLU A 347 13.45 -4.69 30.03
C GLU A 347 13.22 -3.30 30.66
N ASP A 348 14.01 -2.30 30.24
CA ASP A 348 13.97 -0.92 30.71
C ASP A 348 13.08 -0.01 29.82
N PHE A 349 12.18 -0.62 29.03
CA PHE A 349 11.32 0.05 28.04
C PHE A 349 12.09 0.86 26.97
N CYS A 350 13.38 0.59 26.76
CA CYS A 350 14.13 1.29 25.71
C CYS A 350 13.66 0.80 24.32
N PRO A 351 13.33 1.72 23.39
CA PRO A 351 12.74 1.37 22.11
C PRO A 351 13.79 0.89 21.11
N LYS A 352 13.48 -0.17 20.37
CA LYS A 352 14.32 -0.78 19.34
C LYS A 352 13.55 -0.95 18.03
N ILE A 353 13.97 -0.24 16.99
CA ILE A 353 13.40 -0.37 15.63
C ILE A 353 13.68 -1.79 15.11
N SER A 354 12.67 -2.43 14.50
CA SER A 354 12.71 -3.81 14.00
C SER A 354 11.91 -4.00 12.69
N ASP A 355 11.97 -5.20 12.11
CA ASP A 355 11.38 -5.62 10.82
C ASP A 355 11.83 -4.81 9.59
N PHE A 356 13.12 -4.94 9.28
CA PHE A 356 13.76 -4.29 8.12
C PHE A 356 13.46 -5.00 6.78
N GLY A 357 12.41 -5.83 6.69
CA GLY A 357 12.07 -6.57 5.46
C GLY A 357 11.75 -5.68 4.25
N LEU A 358 11.14 -4.52 4.48
CA LEU A 358 10.85 -3.53 3.42
C LEU A 358 12.00 -2.53 3.19
N ALA A 359 13.00 -2.50 4.07
CA ALA A 359 14.03 -1.48 4.13
C ALA A 359 14.92 -1.45 2.89
N LYS A 360 15.55 -0.30 2.63
CA LYS A 360 16.39 -0.08 1.46
C LYS A 360 17.73 0.59 1.82
N LEU A 361 18.80 -0.01 1.29
CA LEU A 361 20.16 0.51 1.30
C LEU A 361 20.34 1.50 0.15
N CYS A 362 20.86 2.70 0.43
CA CYS A 362 20.97 3.80 -0.52
C CYS A 362 22.32 4.50 -0.39
N LYS A 363 22.91 5.01 -1.49
CA LYS A 363 24.15 5.78 -1.41
C LYS A 363 23.84 7.18 -0.90
N ARG A 364 24.67 7.75 -0.02
CA ARG A 364 24.44 9.07 0.58
C ARG A 364 24.25 10.23 -0.43
N LYS A 365 24.79 10.08 -1.66
CA LYS A 365 24.62 11.05 -2.76
C LYS A 365 23.27 10.97 -3.49
N GLU A 366 22.47 9.94 -3.23
CA GLU A 366 21.12 9.78 -3.80
C GLU A 366 20.12 10.53 -2.92
N SER A 367 19.51 11.58 -3.48
CA SER A 367 18.45 12.37 -2.83
C SER A 367 17.07 11.72 -2.94
N ALA A 368 16.82 11.03 -4.05
CA ALA A 368 15.54 10.43 -4.41
C ALA A 368 15.68 8.91 -4.63
N LEU A 369 14.67 8.15 -4.20
CA LEU A 369 14.65 6.69 -4.29
C LEU A 369 13.70 6.20 -5.37
N SER A 370 14.30 5.58 -6.40
CA SER A 370 13.57 4.75 -7.36
C SER A 370 13.07 3.49 -6.64
N MET A 371 11.77 3.22 -6.72
CA MET A 371 11.11 2.03 -6.17
C MET A 371 10.02 1.56 -7.14
N MET A 372 9.80 0.25 -7.19
CA MET A 372 8.67 -0.35 -7.91
C MET A 372 7.59 -0.71 -6.88
N GLY A 373 6.39 -0.15 -7.06
CA GLY A 373 5.26 -0.30 -6.13
C GLY A 373 5.37 0.54 -4.85
N ALA A 374 4.24 0.68 -4.16
CA ALA A 374 4.18 1.23 -2.81
C ALA A 374 4.70 0.19 -1.78
N ARG A 375 5.23 0.67 -0.65
CA ARG A 375 5.73 -0.12 0.48
C ARG A 375 5.30 0.56 1.80
N GLY A 376 5.18 -0.23 2.86
CA GLY A 376 4.79 0.22 4.21
C GLY A 376 3.36 -0.18 4.61
N THR A 377 2.95 0.23 5.80
CA THR A 377 1.63 -0.10 6.40
C THR A 377 0.64 1.06 6.27
N PRO A 378 -0.59 0.84 5.74
CA PRO A 378 -1.63 1.87 5.68
C PRO A 378 -1.83 2.60 7.02
N GLY A 379 -2.07 3.91 6.96
CA GLY A 379 -2.12 4.78 8.14
C GLY A 379 -0.77 5.39 8.55
N TYR A 380 0.37 4.87 8.07
CA TYR A 380 1.70 5.46 8.28
C TYR A 380 2.47 5.74 6.97
N ILE A 381 2.03 5.21 5.82
CA ILE A 381 2.64 5.45 4.50
C ILE A 381 2.63 6.94 4.14
N ALA A 382 3.80 7.49 3.82
CA ALA A 382 3.98 8.86 3.35
C ALA A 382 3.39 9.09 1.94
N PRO A 383 2.79 10.26 1.65
CA PRO A 383 2.03 10.50 0.42
C PRO A 383 2.85 10.30 -0.87
N GLU A 384 4.14 10.65 -0.84
CA GLU A 384 5.04 10.51 -1.99
C GLU A 384 5.36 9.05 -2.37
N ILE A 385 5.07 8.08 -1.49
CA ILE A 385 5.27 6.64 -1.77
C ILE A 385 4.27 6.14 -2.81
N PHE A 386 3.00 6.57 -2.72
CA PHE A 386 1.94 6.16 -3.66
C PHE A 386 1.67 7.18 -4.77
N CYS A 387 1.89 8.49 -4.54
CA CYS A 387 1.72 9.52 -5.56
C CYS A 387 2.95 10.43 -5.64
N ARG A 388 3.72 10.30 -6.73
CA ARG A 388 4.98 11.04 -6.93
C ARG A 388 4.79 12.56 -7.15
N ASN A 389 3.56 13.03 -7.31
CA ASN A 389 3.26 14.47 -7.40
C ASN A 389 3.56 15.20 -6.09
N PHE A 390 3.45 14.52 -4.93
CA PHE A 390 3.83 15.07 -3.63
C PHE A 390 5.35 15.15 -3.43
N GLY A 391 6.15 14.50 -4.29
CA GLY A 391 7.61 14.62 -4.30
C GLY A 391 8.37 13.31 -4.46
N ALA A 392 9.64 13.34 -4.06
CA ALA A 392 10.55 12.21 -4.18
C ALA A 392 10.64 11.41 -2.88
N VAL A 393 10.26 10.13 -2.94
CA VAL A 393 10.50 9.13 -1.88
C VAL A 393 11.95 9.18 -1.42
N SER A 394 12.17 9.29 -0.11
CA SER A 394 13.48 9.37 0.51
C SER A 394 13.39 8.98 1.99
N HIS A 395 14.46 9.20 2.76
CA HIS A 395 14.44 9.09 4.22
C HIS A 395 13.36 9.97 4.92
N LYS A 396 12.90 11.05 4.27
CA LYS A 396 11.78 11.87 4.74
C LYS A 396 10.44 11.13 4.76
N SER A 397 10.34 9.96 4.11
CA SER A 397 9.18 9.07 4.18
C SER A 397 9.10 8.32 5.53
N ASP A 398 10.25 7.93 6.10
CA ASP A 398 10.31 7.37 7.46
C ASP A 398 9.96 8.45 8.51
N VAL A 399 10.35 9.71 8.28
CA VAL A 399 10.02 10.84 9.17
C VAL A 399 8.51 11.05 9.24
N TYR A 400 7.80 11.02 8.11
CA TYR A 400 6.33 11.06 8.09
C TYR A 400 5.73 9.88 8.88
N SER A 401 6.22 8.67 8.64
CA SER A 401 5.76 7.45 9.34
C SER A 401 5.97 7.56 10.87
N TYR A 402 7.10 8.13 11.29
CA TYR A 402 7.42 8.46 12.68
C TYR A 402 6.43 9.48 13.28
N GLY A 403 6.14 10.58 12.57
CA GLY A 403 5.18 11.58 13.05
C GLY A 403 3.78 11.01 13.20
N MET A 404 3.30 10.20 12.24
CA MET A 404 2.02 9.51 12.33
C MET A 404 1.96 8.55 13.53
N MET A 405 3.07 7.87 13.83
CA MET A 405 3.19 6.98 14.99
C MET A 405 3.18 7.73 16.33
N VAL A 406 3.90 8.86 16.45
CA VAL A 406 3.91 9.64 17.69
C VAL A 406 2.56 10.30 17.95
N LEU A 407 1.83 10.73 16.91
CA LEU A 407 0.44 11.18 17.03
C LEU A 407 -0.55 10.07 17.49
N GLU A 408 -0.21 8.80 17.24
CA GLU A 408 -0.95 7.66 17.78
C GLU A 408 -0.55 7.37 19.24
N MET A 409 0.74 7.42 19.57
CA MET A 409 1.24 7.29 20.95
C MET A 409 0.61 8.30 21.91
N VAL A 410 0.36 9.52 21.46
CA VAL A 410 -0.31 10.57 22.26
C VAL A 410 -1.85 10.50 22.23
N GLY A 411 -2.43 9.40 21.76
CA GLY A 411 -3.88 9.12 21.81
C GLY A 411 -4.77 10.00 20.92
N VAL A 412 -4.18 10.87 20.08
CA VAL A 412 -4.92 11.89 19.33
C VAL A 412 -5.87 11.25 18.31
N ARG A 413 -5.56 10.08 17.74
CA ARG A 413 -6.42 9.37 16.77
C ARG A 413 -7.83 9.08 17.32
N GLU A 414 -7.94 8.67 18.57
CA GLU A 414 -9.22 8.17 19.13
C GLU A 414 -10.21 9.30 19.47
N ASN A 415 -9.70 10.49 19.81
CA ASN A 415 -10.52 11.68 20.00
C ASN A 415 -11.30 12.07 18.73
N THR A 416 -10.78 11.73 17.55
CA THR A 416 -11.50 11.89 16.27
C THR A 416 -12.69 10.95 16.17
N GLU A 417 -12.54 9.66 16.48
CA GLU A 417 -13.61 8.66 16.36
C GLU A 417 -14.74 8.91 17.37
N VAL A 418 -14.40 9.30 18.60
CA VAL A 418 -15.39 9.62 19.65
C VAL A 418 -16.21 10.88 19.31
N GLN A 419 -15.67 11.80 18.50
CA GLN A 419 -16.39 12.99 18.02
C GLN A 419 -17.10 12.78 16.66
N ALA A 420 -16.79 11.71 15.92
CA ALA A 420 -17.25 11.50 14.54
C ALA A 420 -18.74 11.09 14.39
N THR A 421 -19.53 11.05 15.47
CA THR A 421 -20.94 10.60 15.44
C THR A 421 -21.93 11.62 14.84
N GLY A 422 -21.50 12.53 13.96
CA GLY A 422 -22.38 13.59 13.44
C GLY A 422 -21.90 14.44 12.25
N THR A 423 -20.62 14.43 11.89
CA THR A 423 -20.07 15.22 10.75
C THR A 423 -19.11 14.41 9.90
N SER A 424 -18.93 14.83 8.64
CA SER A 424 -18.04 14.21 7.64
C SER A 424 -16.65 13.89 8.17
N GLU A 425 -16.08 12.76 7.72
CA GLU A 425 -14.73 12.27 8.05
C GLU A 425 -13.65 13.35 7.89
N ILE A 426 -13.29 14.04 8.98
CA ILE A 426 -12.21 15.02 8.99
C ILE A 426 -10.88 14.26 8.90
N TYR A 427 -10.04 14.61 7.94
CA TYR A 427 -8.71 14.02 7.80
C TYR A 427 -7.91 14.25 9.09
N PHE A 428 -7.41 13.16 9.69
CA PHE A 428 -6.92 13.16 11.06
C PHE A 428 -5.99 14.35 11.44
N PRO A 429 -4.95 14.69 10.66
CA PRO A 429 -4.12 15.89 10.91
C PRO A 429 -4.88 17.22 10.95
N ASP A 430 -5.91 17.40 10.12
CA ASP A 430 -6.65 18.66 10.01
C ASP A 430 -7.40 19.01 11.29
N TRP A 431 -7.95 17.99 11.97
CA TRP A 431 -8.55 18.11 13.30
C TRP A 431 -7.53 18.58 14.34
N ILE A 432 -6.27 18.11 14.27
CA ILE A 432 -5.21 18.52 15.21
C ILE A 432 -4.89 20.01 15.06
N PHE A 433 -4.78 20.50 13.83
CA PHE A 433 -4.60 21.94 13.59
C PHE A 433 -5.77 22.76 14.14
N GLU A 434 -7.00 22.25 14.05
CA GLU A 434 -8.17 22.88 14.66
C GLU A 434 -8.15 22.85 16.18
N GLN A 435 -7.52 21.88 16.85
CA GLN A 435 -7.34 21.89 18.31
C GLN A 435 -6.14 22.73 18.79
N LEU A 436 -5.28 23.19 17.89
CA LEU A 436 -4.15 24.07 18.20
C LEU A 436 -4.46 25.57 18.02
N GLU A 437 -5.68 25.92 17.60
CA GLU A 437 -6.11 27.31 17.46
C GLU A 437 -6.15 28.07 18.81
N PRO A 438 -5.87 29.38 18.83
CA PRO A 438 -5.91 30.18 20.06
C PRO A 438 -7.27 30.13 20.75
N GLY A 439 -7.30 29.63 22.00
CA GLY A 439 -8.51 29.51 22.82
C GLY A 439 -9.15 28.12 22.87
N LYS A 440 -8.55 27.12 22.21
CA LYS A 440 -8.86 25.70 22.44
C LYS A 440 -7.72 25.05 23.25
N ASP A 441 -8.09 24.39 24.34
CA ASP A 441 -7.15 23.54 25.08
C ASP A 441 -7.19 22.14 24.46
N LEU A 442 -6.04 21.66 23.99
CA LEU A 442 -5.86 20.30 23.47
C LEU A 442 -5.72 19.32 24.67
N ARG A 443 -6.79 19.19 25.46
CA ARG A 443 -6.81 18.40 26.70
C ARG A 443 -6.86 16.91 26.40
N LEU A 444 -5.70 16.26 26.38
CA LEU A 444 -5.61 14.80 26.18
C LEU A 444 -6.31 14.03 27.30
N ASN A 445 -6.32 14.54 28.52
CA ASN A 445 -7.10 14.00 29.62
C ASN A 445 -7.40 15.08 30.67
N SER A 446 -8.51 14.95 31.39
CA SER A 446 -8.92 15.90 32.44
C SER A 446 -8.15 15.76 33.77
N ALA A 447 -7.14 14.89 33.80
CA ALA A 447 -6.34 14.53 34.97
C ALA A 447 -4.81 14.58 34.71
N ALA A 448 -4.38 15.14 33.57
CA ALA A 448 -2.96 15.38 33.29
C ALA A 448 -2.41 16.57 34.11
N THR A 449 -1.11 16.56 34.38
CA THR A 449 -0.37 17.68 34.99
C THR A 449 0.17 18.65 33.92
N GLU A 450 0.55 19.86 34.33
CA GLU A 450 1.06 20.90 33.42
C GLU A 450 2.33 20.44 32.66
N ASP A 451 3.23 19.68 33.31
CA ASP A 451 4.44 19.12 32.69
C ASP A 451 4.12 18.05 31.63
N GLU A 452 3.08 17.24 31.88
CA GLU A 452 2.58 16.22 30.94
C GLU A 452 1.88 16.87 29.74
N GLU A 453 1.12 17.96 29.96
CA GLU A 453 0.55 18.75 28.87
C GLU A 453 1.63 19.47 28.04
N GLU A 454 2.70 20.02 28.65
CA GLU A 454 3.83 20.57 27.88
C GLU A 454 4.51 19.48 27.03
N THR A 455 4.73 18.30 27.62
CA THR A 455 5.37 17.15 26.96
C THR A 455 4.55 16.64 25.78
N ALA A 456 3.25 16.41 25.98
CA ALA A 456 2.32 16.02 24.92
C ALA A 456 2.26 17.07 23.81
N ARG A 457 2.18 18.37 24.17
CA ARG A 457 2.17 19.48 23.20
C ARG A 457 3.46 19.53 22.39
N LYS A 458 4.63 19.29 23.00
CA LYS A 458 5.93 19.20 22.30
C LYS A 458 5.92 18.04 21.30
N MET A 459 5.50 16.84 21.73
CA MET A 459 5.40 15.66 20.86
C MET A 459 4.46 15.88 19.67
N ILE A 460 3.31 16.54 19.89
CA ILE A 460 2.36 16.90 18.82
C ILE A 460 2.99 17.86 17.82
N LEU A 461 3.60 18.98 18.26
CA LEU A 461 4.18 19.97 17.35
C LEU A 461 5.31 19.37 16.50
N VAL A 462 6.23 18.60 17.10
CA VAL A 462 7.28 17.91 16.35
C VAL A 462 6.69 16.93 15.34
N SER A 463 5.62 16.23 15.69
CA SER A 463 4.96 15.30 14.78
C SER A 463 4.24 15.98 13.63
N LEU A 464 3.60 17.14 13.85
CA LEU A 464 2.98 17.94 12.78
C LEU A 464 4.01 18.49 11.77
N TRP A 465 5.23 18.79 12.23
CA TRP A 465 6.37 19.07 11.34
C TRP A 465 6.79 17.82 10.55
N CYS A 466 6.78 16.65 11.19
CA CYS A 466 7.13 15.38 10.55
C CYS A 466 6.15 14.94 9.45
N ILE A 467 4.84 15.26 9.56
CA ILE A 467 3.80 14.77 8.65
C ILE A 467 3.41 15.73 7.51
N GLN A 468 4.17 16.80 7.26
CA GLN A 468 3.90 17.74 6.17
C GLN A 468 3.79 17.03 4.81
N THR A 469 2.83 17.45 3.96
CA THR A 469 2.57 16.81 2.65
C THR A 469 3.84 16.76 1.80
N ASN A 470 4.56 17.88 1.69
CA ASN A 470 5.80 18.00 0.95
C ASN A 470 7.00 17.41 1.74
N PRO A 471 7.71 16.39 1.23
CA PRO A 471 8.86 15.78 1.92
C PRO A 471 10.05 16.74 2.14
N SER A 472 10.13 17.86 1.41
CA SER A 472 11.21 18.83 1.62
C SER A 472 11.02 19.68 2.88
N GLU A 473 9.77 19.98 3.28
CA GLU A 473 9.40 20.80 4.43
C GLU A 473 9.48 20.06 5.78
N ARG A 474 9.34 18.73 5.77
CA ARG A 474 9.55 17.88 6.95
C ARG A 474 10.98 18.08 7.50
N PRO A 475 11.23 18.00 8.82
CA PRO A 475 12.59 17.95 9.36
C PRO A 475 13.33 16.69 8.91
N THR A 476 14.66 16.66 9.04
CA THR A 476 15.43 15.41 9.09
C THR A 476 15.29 14.76 10.46
N SER A 477 15.56 13.46 10.56
CA SER A 477 15.56 12.73 11.84
C SER A 477 16.53 13.31 12.89
N ARG A 478 17.58 14.02 12.46
CA ARG A 478 18.44 14.79 13.38
C ARG A 478 17.72 16.02 13.95
N GLU A 479 17.11 16.81 13.08
CA GLU A 479 16.36 18.00 13.50
C GLU A 479 15.17 17.59 14.40
N VAL A 480 14.54 16.42 14.17
CA VAL A 480 13.55 15.85 15.08
C VAL A 480 14.11 15.61 16.50
N VAL A 481 15.31 15.03 16.62
CA VAL A 481 15.97 14.85 17.93
C VAL A 481 16.25 16.21 18.58
N GLU A 482 16.82 17.16 17.82
CA GLU A 482 17.14 18.51 18.32
C GLU A 482 15.87 19.31 18.72
N MET A 483 14.74 19.09 18.04
CA MET A 483 13.44 19.68 18.38
C MET A 483 12.79 19.05 19.63
N LEU A 484 12.99 17.75 19.88
CA LEU A 484 12.48 17.06 21.07
C LEU A 484 13.29 17.41 22.32
N GLU A 485 14.62 17.41 22.21
CA GLU A 485 15.56 17.79 23.27
C GLU A 485 15.51 19.30 23.57
N GLY A 486 14.96 20.10 22.65
CA GLY A 486 14.77 21.54 22.78
C GLY A 486 13.61 21.99 23.68
N SER A 487 13.55 23.31 23.92
CA SER A 487 12.50 23.97 24.69
C SER A 487 11.21 24.13 23.86
N LEU A 488 10.02 23.85 24.40
CA LEU A 488 8.75 23.97 23.66
C LEU A 488 8.59 25.36 23.01
N GLN A 489 9.01 26.40 23.71
CA GLN A 489 8.90 27.81 23.32
C GLN A 489 9.75 28.16 22.07
N SER A 490 10.60 27.25 21.61
CA SER A 490 11.33 27.37 20.33
C SER A 490 10.59 26.73 19.14
N LEU A 491 9.58 25.90 19.40
CA LEU A 491 8.80 25.22 18.35
C LEU A 491 7.67 26.13 17.85
N GLN A 492 7.71 26.41 16.55
CA GLN A 492 6.59 27.07 15.86
C GLN A 492 5.54 26.03 15.45
N ILE A 493 4.27 26.44 15.38
CA ILE A 493 3.23 25.61 14.74
C ILE A 493 3.54 25.56 13.24
N PRO A 494 3.65 24.37 12.62
CA PRO A 494 3.88 24.25 11.18
C PRO A 494 2.68 24.77 10.38
N PRO A 495 2.82 25.02 9.05
CA PRO A 495 1.67 25.24 8.20
C PRO A 495 0.70 24.03 8.26
N LYS A 496 -0.61 24.30 8.16
CA LYS A 496 -1.62 23.26 7.90
C LYS A 496 -1.36 22.71 6.48
N PRO A 497 -1.23 21.38 6.30
CA PRO A 497 -1.02 20.79 4.99
C PRO A 497 -2.11 21.19 3.98
N THR A 498 -1.69 21.40 2.73
CA THR A 498 -2.54 21.72 1.57
C THR A 498 -2.49 20.60 0.54
#